data_AF-A0A7W1BVD8-F1
#
_entry.id   AF-A0A7W1BVD8-F1
#
_cell.length_a   1.000
_cell.length_b   1.000
_cell.length_c   1.000
_cell.angle_alpha   90.00
_cell.angle_beta   90.00
_cell.angle_gamma   90.00
#
_symmetry.space_group_name_H-M   'P 1'
#
loop_
_entity.id
_entity.type
_entity.pdbx_description
1 polymer ?
#
loop_
_entity_poly.entity_id
_entity_poly.type
_entity_poly.pdbx_seq_one_letter_code
_entity_poly.pdbx_strand_id
1 'polypeptide(L)'
;MTDLGHRRLSTFFFRHPRARLAALLAVPVVWIVGVYLGSLVVLLLSAFWDTNPFTAEVVHELTLDNFRTLFERDVYRDVAWRTIRMAALVTVADAVLAFPIAYYMARVASPRTRNLLVVAVLMPLWANYLVKAYAWRTMLSDGGVINWALGPLGLHFDGYST
;
A
#
# COMPACT_ATOMS: atom_id res chain seq x y z
N MET A 1 52.97 -9.96 -28.53
CA MET A 1 51.97 -10.99 -28.89
C MET A 1 50.93 -11.13 -27.77
N THR A 2 50.22 -10.05 -27.41
CA THR A 2 49.28 -10.05 -26.26
C THR A 2 48.17 -9.01 -26.46
N ASP A 3 47.42 -9.07 -27.57
CA ASP A 3 46.37 -8.05 -27.81
C ASP A 3 45.16 -8.55 -28.63
N LEU A 4 44.83 -9.84 -28.52
CA LEU A 4 43.74 -10.46 -29.30
C LEU A 4 42.55 -10.94 -28.45
N GLY A 5 42.67 -10.92 -27.11
CA GLY A 5 41.63 -11.42 -26.20
C GLY A 5 40.50 -10.41 -25.90
N HIS A 6 40.80 -9.11 -25.86
CA HIS A 6 39.82 -8.09 -25.43
C HIS A 6 38.84 -7.64 -26.53
N ARG A 7 39.15 -7.88 -27.81
CA ARG A 7 38.34 -7.39 -28.94
C ARG A 7 37.06 -8.19 -29.23
N ARG A 8 36.93 -9.40 -28.69
CA ARG A 8 35.76 -10.28 -28.95
C ARG A 8 34.56 -9.99 -28.04
N LEU A 9 34.80 -9.53 -26.81
CA LEU A 9 33.72 -9.20 -25.87
C LEU A 9 32.99 -7.92 -26.29
N SER A 10 33.69 -6.92 -26.84
CA SER A 10 33.09 -5.65 -27.24
C SER A 10 32.20 -5.78 -28.48
N THR A 11 32.52 -6.64 -29.44
CA THR A 11 31.78 -6.77 -30.71
C THR A 11 30.44 -7.49 -30.58
N PHE A 12 30.24 -8.30 -29.53
CA PHE A 12 28.96 -8.98 -29.28
C PHE A 12 27.89 -8.03 -28.70
N PHE A 13 28.29 -7.09 -27.83
CA PHE A 13 27.38 -6.10 -27.23
C PHE A 13 26.88 -5.03 -28.21
N PHE A 14 27.57 -4.80 -29.34
CA PHE A 14 27.11 -3.87 -30.39
C PHE A 14 26.01 -4.44 -31.29
N ARG A 15 25.87 -5.78 -31.41
CA ARG A 15 24.83 -6.40 -32.25
C ARG A 15 23.45 -6.45 -31.61
N HIS A 16 23.36 -6.31 -30.29
CA HIS A 16 22.09 -6.36 -29.55
C HIS A 16 21.97 -5.16 -28.59
N PRO A 17 21.42 -4.02 -29.04
CA PRO A 17 21.26 -2.82 -28.21
C PRO A 17 20.54 -3.09 -26.88
N ARG A 18 19.61 -4.06 -26.85
CA ARG A 18 18.90 -4.50 -25.64
C ARG A 18 19.80 -5.24 -24.64
N ALA A 19 20.78 -6.02 -25.09
CA ALA A 19 21.69 -6.76 -24.21
C ALA A 19 22.70 -5.82 -23.52
N ARG A 20 23.13 -4.75 -24.22
CA ARG A 20 23.95 -3.68 -23.63
C ARG A 20 23.18 -2.86 -22.60
N LEU A 21 21.94 -2.47 -22.91
CA LEU A 21 21.03 -1.81 -21.95
C LEU A 21 20.77 -2.71 -20.73
N ALA A 22 20.50 -4.00 -20.94
CA ALA A 22 20.31 -4.95 -19.85
C ALA A 22 21.56 -5.09 -18.98
N ALA A 23 22.76 -5.16 -19.56
CA ALA A 23 24.00 -5.22 -18.78
C ALA A 23 24.29 -3.91 -18.00
N LEU A 24 23.95 -2.74 -18.57
CA LEU A 24 24.09 -1.45 -17.90
C LEU A 24 23.10 -1.27 -16.75
N LEU A 25 21.87 -1.77 -16.90
CA LEU A 25 20.84 -1.71 -15.85
C LEU A 25 20.93 -2.87 -14.84
N ALA A 26 21.60 -3.97 -15.19
CA ALA A 26 21.72 -5.14 -14.33
C ALA A 26 22.37 -4.77 -12.99
N VAL A 27 23.43 -3.95 -13.00
CA VAL A 27 24.13 -3.59 -11.76
C VAL A 27 23.23 -2.80 -10.80
N PRO A 28 22.58 -1.68 -11.19
CA PRO A 28 21.64 -0.97 -10.32
C PRO A 28 20.42 -1.81 -9.89
N VAL A 29 19.86 -2.62 -10.78
CA VAL A 29 18.68 -3.44 -10.48
C VAL A 29 19.02 -4.54 -9.49
N VAL A 30 20.11 -5.28 -9.72
CA VAL A 30 20.59 -6.32 -8.80
C VAL A 30 20.92 -5.71 -7.44
N TRP A 31 21.49 -4.50 -7.41
CA TRP A 31 21.74 -3.79 -6.16
C TRP A 31 20.44 -3.48 -5.40
N ILE A 32 19.46 -2.82 -6.04
CA ILE A 32 18.20 -2.44 -5.39
C ILE A 32 17.41 -3.67 -4.95
N VAL A 33 17.26 -4.66 -5.83
CA VAL A 33 16.52 -5.89 -5.54
C VAL A 33 17.25 -6.70 -4.47
N GLY A 34 18.59 -6.78 -4.52
CA GLY A 34 19.40 -7.48 -3.54
C GLY A 34 19.30 -6.86 -2.15
N VAL A 35 19.39 -5.54 -2.03
CA VAL A 35 19.23 -4.82 -0.76
C VAL A 35 17.81 -4.99 -0.22
N TYR A 36 16.78 -4.88 -1.07
CA TYR A 36 15.39 -5.07 -0.67
C TYR A 36 15.12 -6.50 -0.17
N LEU A 37 15.53 -7.51 -0.94
CA LEU A 37 15.39 -8.91 -0.55
C LEU A 37 16.20 -9.22 0.71
N GLY A 38 17.43 -8.68 0.83
CA GLY A 38 18.24 -8.81 2.04
C GLY A 38 17.54 -8.22 3.27
N SER A 39 16.94 -7.03 3.15
CA SER A 39 16.16 -6.43 4.22
C SER A 39 14.93 -7.26 4.61
N LEU A 40 14.22 -7.83 3.63
CA LEU A 40 13.10 -8.73 3.90
C LEU A 40 13.55 -10.03 4.59
N VAL A 41 14.70 -10.58 4.21
CA VAL A 41 15.27 -11.77 4.86
C VAL A 41 15.63 -11.46 6.31
N VAL A 42 16.30 -10.33 6.58
CA VAL A 42 16.63 -9.92 7.96
C VAL A 42 15.36 -9.69 8.78
N LEU A 43 14.34 -9.05 8.20
CA LEU A 43 13.04 -8.86 8.86
C LEU A 43 12.37 -10.21 9.19
N LEU A 44 12.45 -11.18 8.26
CA LEU A 44 11.90 -12.52 8.47
C LEU A 44 12.68 -13.29 9.55
N LEU A 45 14.02 -13.23 9.53
CA LEU A 45 14.86 -13.86 10.54
C LEU A 45 14.63 -13.26 11.94
N SER A 46 14.39 -11.94 12.00
CA SER A 46 14.03 -11.23 13.22
C SER A 46 12.76 -11.77 13.88
N ALA A 47 11.81 -12.31 13.11
CA ALA A 47 10.62 -12.95 13.68
C ALA A 47 10.94 -14.21 14.50
N PHE A 48 12.11 -14.84 14.26
CA PHE A 48 12.58 -16.02 15.00
C PHE A 48 13.57 -15.66 16.12
N TRP A 49 14.00 -14.40 16.24
CA TRP A 49 14.89 -13.96 17.32
C TRP A 49 14.08 -13.38 18.49
N ASP A 50 14.58 -13.59 19.70
CA ASP A 50 13.97 -13.01 20.90
C ASP A 50 14.49 -11.58 21.11
N THR A 51 13.64 -10.71 21.63
CA THR A 51 14.00 -9.32 21.94
C THR A 51 13.77 -9.08 23.41
N ASN A 52 14.83 -8.74 24.14
CA ASN A 52 14.70 -8.47 25.56
C ASN A 52 13.82 -7.21 25.75
N PRO A 53 12.66 -7.31 26.42
CA PRO A 53 11.70 -6.22 26.53
C PRO A 53 12.21 -5.02 27.34
N PHE A 54 13.30 -5.17 28.12
CA PHE A 54 13.88 -4.11 28.93
C PHE A 54 15.08 -3.42 28.28
N THR A 55 15.91 -4.14 27.52
CA THR A 55 17.12 -3.58 26.87
C THR A 55 16.93 -3.33 25.38
N ALA A 56 15.83 -3.82 24.78
CA ALA A 56 15.57 -3.82 23.34
C ALA A 56 16.70 -4.47 22.51
N GLU A 57 17.51 -5.31 23.15
CA GLU A 57 18.60 -6.03 22.50
C GLU A 57 18.07 -7.30 21.83
N VAL A 58 18.50 -7.53 20.59
CA VAL A 58 18.13 -8.71 19.81
C VAL A 58 19.02 -9.88 20.25
N VAL A 59 18.44 -10.80 21.00
CA VAL A 59 19.11 -12.04 21.39
C VAL A 59 18.97 -13.00 20.22
N HIS A 60 20.10 -13.42 19.67
CA HIS A 60 20.14 -14.28 18.47
C HIS A 60 19.88 -15.76 18.80
N GLU A 61 18.91 -16.01 19.68
CA GLU A 61 18.40 -17.33 19.99
C GLU A 61 17.18 -17.61 19.12
N LEU A 62 17.17 -18.77 18.45
CA LEU A 62 16.05 -19.16 17.60
C LEU A 62 14.88 -19.64 18.46
N THR A 63 13.79 -18.89 18.48
CA THR A 63 12.56 -19.20 19.21
C THR A 63 11.31 -19.10 18.31
N LEU A 64 10.27 -19.82 18.70
CA LEU A 64 8.92 -19.72 18.11
C LEU A 64 7.95 -18.94 19.02
N ASP A 65 8.43 -18.38 20.12
CA ASP A 65 7.58 -17.71 21.11
C ASP A 65 6.93 -16.42 20.58
N ASN A 66 7.57 -15.74 19.62
CA ASN A 66 6.96 -14.62 18.89
C ASN A 66 5.69 -15.06 18.16
N PHE A 67 5.72 -16.21 17.49
CA PHE A 67 4.55 -16.75 16.79
C PHE A 67 3.45 -17.16 17.76
N ARG A 68 3.80 -17.80 18.88
CA ARG A 68 2.84 -18.13 19.95
C ARG A 68 2.18 -16.87 20.49
N THR A 69 2.97 -15.83 20.76
CA THR A 69 2.49 -14.53 21.27
C THR A 69 1.48 -13.86 20.34
N LEU A 70 1.66 -14.00 19.01
CA LEU A 70 0.70 -13.48 18.03
C LEU A 70 -0.69 -14.12 18.13
N PHE A 71 -0.76 -15.40 18.51
CA PHE A 71 -2.03 -16.13 18.62
C PHE A 71 -2.64 -16.08 20.03
N GLU A 72 -1.81 -16.05 21.07
CA GLU A 72 -2.25 -16.10 22.47
C GLU A 72 -2.62 -14.73 23.04
N ARG A 73 -2.04 -13.63 22.53
CA ARG A 73 -2.39 -12.28 23.01
C ARG A 73 -3.55 -11.70 22.22
N ASP A 74 -4.62 -11.37 22.94
CA ASP A 74 -5.85 -10.79 22.39
C ASP A 74 -5.59 -9.51 21.57
N VAL A 75 -4.65 -8.65 22.01
CA VAL A 75 -4.33 -7.40 21.31
C VAL A 75 -3.88 -7.63 19.86
N TYR A 76 -3.02 -8.62 19.60
CA TYR A 76 -2.55 -8.90 18.25
C TYR A 76 -3.66 -9.50 17.38
N ARG A 77 -4.46 -10.40 17.96
CA ARG A 77 -5.60 -11.01 17.30
C ARG A 77 -6.67 -9.98 16.92
N ASP A 78 -7.00 -9.07 17.82
CA ASP A 78 -7.99 -8.01 17.60
C ASP A 78 -7.55 -7.04 16.52
N VAL A 79 -6.28 -6.63 16.51
CA VAL A 79 -5.74 -5.75 15.48
C VAL A 79 -5.73 -6.46 14.12
N ALA A 80 -5.30 -7.72 14.06
CA ALA A 80 -5.31 -8.51 12.83
C ALA A 80 -6.74 -8.66 12.28
N TRP A 81 -7.68 -9.06 13.13
CA TRP A 81 -9.07 -9.25 12.73
C TRP A 81 -9.74 -7.94 12.29
N ARG A 82 -9.50 -6.84 13.02
CA ARG A 82 -9.99 -5.51 12.64
C ARG A 82 -9.47 -5.10 11.27
N THR A 83 -8.19 -5.36 11.00
CA THR A 83 -7.56 -4.99 9.72
C THR A 83 -8.14 -5.81 8.56
N ILE A 84 -8.28 -7.13 8.73
CA ILE A 84 -8.88 -8.02 7.73
C ILE A 84 -10.35 -7.62 7.47
N ARG A 85 -11.14 -7.39 8.52
CA ARG A 85 -12.53 -6.98 8.41
C ARG A 85 -12.67 -5.64 7.70
N MET A 86 -11.83 -4.65 8.04
CA MET A 86 -11.84 -3.34 7.39
C MET A 86 -11.47 -3.47 5.91
N ALA A 87 -10.40 -4.21 5.58
CA ALA A 87 -9.98 -4.42 4.20
C ALA A 87 -11.07 -5.12 3.36
N ALA A 88 -11.72 -6.15 3.91
CA ALA A 88 -12.80 -6.85 3.25
C ALA A 88 -14.03 -5.95 3.03
N LEU A 89 -14.45 -5.22 4.08
CA LEU A 89 -15.59 -4.31 4.00
C LEU A 89 -15.36 -3.20 2.98
N VAL A 90 -14.18 -2.57 2.99
CA VAL A 90 -13.81 -1.52 2.04
C VAL A 90 -13.76 -2.08 0.63
N THR A 91 -13.16 -3.26 0.41
CA THR A 91 -13.10 -3.88 -0.93
C THR A 91 -14.49 -4.17 -1.50
N VAL A 92 -15.39 -4.70 -0.67
CA VAL A 92 -16.78 -4.98 -1.08
C VAL A 92 -17.54 -3.68 -1.34
N ALA A 93 -17.42 -2.68 -0.46
CA ALA A 93 -18.04 -1.37 -0.64
C ALA A 93 -17.56 -0.69 -1.93
N ASP A 94 -16.25 -0.71 -2.19
CA ASP A 94 -15.65 -0.17 -3.40
C ASP A 94 -16.15 -0.91 -4.65
N ALA A 95 -16.22 -2.25 -4.62
CA ALA A 95 -16.75 -3.01 -5.74
C ALA A 95 -18.22 -2.69 -6.02
N VAL A 96 -19.05 -2.60 -4.97
CA VAL A 96 -20.48 -2.27 -5.06
C VAL A 96 -20.70 -0.86 -5.62
N LEU A 97 -19.86 0.11 -5.25
CA LEU A 97 -19.98 1.49 -5.72
C LEU A 97 -19.34 1.71 -7.09
N ALA A 98 -18.16 1.15 -7.33
CA ALA A 98 -17.41 1.37 -8.56
C ALA A 98 -17.99 0.59 -9.74
N PHE A 99 -18.55 -0.60 -9.52
CA PHE A 99 -19.06 -1.43 -10.62
C PHE A 99 -20.24 -0.79 -11.39
N PRO A 100 -21.28 -0.22 -10.72
CA PRO A 100 -22.32 0.52 -11.41
C PRO A 100 -21.80 1.72 -12.21
N ILE A 101 -20.85 2.47 -11.65
CA ILE A 101 -20.25 3.64 -12.31
C ILE A 101 -19.46 3.19 -13.54
N ALA A 102 -18.63 2.16 -13.40
CA ALA A 102 -17.85 1.59 -14.50
C ALA A 102 -18.74 1.02 -15.60
N TYR A 103 -19.80 0.30 -15.23
CA TYR A 103 -20.78 -0.24 -16.17
C TYR A 103 -21.49 0.88 -16.95
N TYR A 104 -21.94 1.92 -16.24
CA TYR A 104 -22.57 3.09 -16.87
C TYR A 104 -21.61 3.78 -17.85
N MET A 105 -20.36 4.01 -17.44
CA MET A 105 -19.33 4.61 -18.29
C MET A 105 -19.00 3.77 -19.53
N ALA A 106 -19.09 2.44 -19.43
CA ALA A 106 -18.75 1.52 -20.51
C ALA A 106 -19.90 1.30 -21.50
N ARG A 107 -21.16 1.30 -21.05
CA ARG A 107 -22.31 0.87 -21.84
C ARG A 107 -23.29 1.99 -22.23
N VAL A 108 -23.41 3.04 -21.42
CA VAL A 108 -24.51 4.02 -21.56
C VAL A 108 -24.01 5.44 -21.75
N ALA A 109 -22.89 5.81 -21.13
CA ALA A 109 -22.42 7.18 -21.09
C ALA A 109 -22.02 7.72 -22.48
N SER A 110 -22.51 8.93 -22.80
CA SER A 110 -22.03 9.69 -23.96
C SER A 110 -20.53 10.02 -23.82
N PRO A 111 -19.79 10.30 -24.91
CA PRO A 111 -18.36 10.62 -24.83
C PRO A 111 -18.01 11.77 -23.87
N ARG A 112 -18.86 12.81 -23.81
CA ARG A 112 -18.67 13.95 -22.90
C ARG A 112 -18.89 13.54 -21.44
N THR A 113 -19.98 12.82 -21.15
CA THR A 113 -20.31 12.35 -19.80
C THR A 113 -19.24 11.38 -19.29
N ARG A 114 -18.74 10.48 -20.15
CA ARG A 114 -17.64 9.58 -19.81
C ARG A 114 -16.38 10.34 -19.40
N ASN A 115 -16.00 11.37 -20.18
CA ASN A 115 -14.82 12.18 -19.84
C ASN A 115 -14.99 12.92 -18.51
N LEU A 116 -16.17 13.48 -18.24
CA LEU A 116 -16.47 14.13 -16.95
C LEU A 116 -16.39 13.15 -15.78
N LEU A 117 -16.93 11.93 -15.93
CA LEU A 117 -16.86 10.90 -14.90
C LEU A 117 -15.42 10.43 -14.64
N VAL A 118 -14.61 10.26 -15.70
CA VAL A 118 -13.17 9.95 -15.54
C VAL A 118 -12.48 11.05 -14.74
N VAL A 119 -12.70 12.32 -15.08
CA VAL A 119 -12.11 13.44 -14.36
C VAL A 119 -12.56 13.44 -12.91
N ALA A 120 -13.86 13.29 -12.64
CA ALA A 120 -14.41 13.28 -11.28
C ALA A 120 -13.80 12.16 -10.39
N VAL A 121 -13.57 10.98 -10.96
CA VAL A 121 -12.96 9.84 -10.24
C VAL A 121 -11.45 10.05 -10.02
N LEU A 122 -10.74 10.62 -10.99
CA LEU A 122 -9.29 10.83 -10.91
C LEU A 122 -8.90 12.06 -10.08
N MET A 123 -9.72 13.11 -10.05
CA MET A 123 -9.45 14.34 -9.29
C MET A 123 -9.09 14.08 -7.81
N PRO A 124 -9.85 13.29 -7.02
CA PRO A 124 -9.55 13.07 -5.59
C PRO A 124 -8.27 12.25 -5.34
N LEU A 125 -7.71 11.60 -6.37
CA LEU A 125 -6.47 10.84 -6.24
C LEU A 125 -5.27 11.76 -5.97
N TRP A 126 -5.28 12.97 -6.53
CA TRP A 126 -4.21 13.96 -6.39
C TRP A 126 -4.22 14.70 -5.04
N ALA A 127 -5.30 14.58 -4.27
CA ALA A 127 -5.41 15.21 -2.97
C ALA A 127 -4.55 14.48 -1.92
N ASN A 128 -3.89 15.26 -1.05
CA ASN A 128 -3.11 14.73 0.07
C ASN A 128 -3.98 13.85 0.99
N TYR A 129 -3.47 12.68 1.37
CA TYR A 129 -4.15 11.75 2.27
C TYR A 129 -4.55 12.41 3.60
N LEU A 130 -3.66 13.21 4.20
CA LEU A 130 -3.94 13.88 5.46
C LEU A 130 -5.11 14.86 5.35
N VAL A 131 -5.19 15.61 4.24
CA VAL A 131 -6.30 16.55 4.00
C VAL A 131 -7.62 15.79 3.91
N LYS A 132 -7.65 14.66 3.20
CA LYS A 132 -8.84 13.79 3.12
C LYS A 132 -9.25 13.27 4.50
N ALA A 133 -8.30 12.80 5.30
CA ALA A 133 -8.57 12.28 6.64
C ALA A 133 -9.13 13.38 7.58
N TYR A 134 -8.53 14.58 7.58
CA TYR A 134 -9.02 15.70 8.38
C TYR A 134 -10.37 16.23 7.90
N ALA A 135 -10.60 16.30 6.59
CA ALA A 135 -11.89 16.70 6.05
C ALA A 135 -13.01 15.78 6.52
N TRP A 136 -12.81 14.45 6.44
CA TRP A 136 -13.77 13.49 6.99
C TRP A 136 -13.94 13.65 8.50
N ARG A 137 -12.85 13.79 9.26
CA ARG A 137 -12.93 14.02 10.71
C ARG A 137 -13.76 15.25 11.07
N THR A 138 -13.54 16.38 10.40
CA THR A 138 -14.29 17.63 10.62
C THR A 138 -15.73 17.53 10.13
N MET A 139 -16.01 16.77 9.07
CA MET A 139 -17.38 16.55 8.61
C MET A 139 -18.20 15.71 9.60
N LEU A 140 -17.57 14.73 10.25
CA LEU A 140 -18.17 13.85 11.27
C LEU A 140 -18.09 14.42 12.70
N SER A 141 -17.49 15.59 12.92
CA SER A 141 -17.42 16.18 14.26
C SER A 141 -18.80 16.70 14.69
N ASP A 142 -18.96 16.92 15.99
CA ASP A 142 -20.15 17.58 16.53
C ASP A 142 -20.33 18.97 15.89
N GLY A 143 -21.55 19.24 15.43
CA GLY A 143 -21.87 20.45 14.67
C GLY A 143 -21.27 20.53 13.25
N GLY A 144 -20.62 19.46 12.77
CA GLY A 144 -20.07 19.38 11.42
C GLY A 144 -21.13 19.34 10.32
N VAL A 145 -20.68 19.31 9.06
CA VAL A 145 -21.56 19.35 7.88
C VAL A 145 -22.57 18.20 7.87
N ILE A 146 -22.19 17.02 8.36
CA ILE A 146 -23.08 15.86 8.44
C ILE A 146 -24.18 16.10 9.47
N ASN A 147 -23.84 16.62 10.65
CA ASN A 147 -24.82 16.96 11.68
C ASN A 147 -25.78 18.07 11.24
N TRP A 148 -25.28 19.07 10.50
CA TRP A 148 -26.13 20.10 9.89
C TRP A 148 -27.11 19.51 8.87
N ALA A 149 -26.66 18.56 8.03
CA ALA A 149 -27.49 17.91 7.03
C ALA A 149 -28.52 16.94 7.62
N LEU A 150 -28.21 16.31 8.76
CA LEU A 150 -29.09 15.37 9.46
C LEU A 150 -30.07 16.05 10.43
N GLY A 151 -29.74 17.25 10.92
CA GLY A 151 -30.59 18.02 11.84
C GLY A 151 -32.05 18.21 11.39
N PRO A 152 -32.35 18.48 10.11
CA PRO A 152 -33.73 18.53 9.62
C PRO A 152 -34.53 17.23 9.78
N LEU A 153 -33.84 16.09 9.88
CA LEU A 153 -34.45 14.77 10.12
C LEU A 153 -34.55 14.44 11.63
N GLY A 154 -34.13 15.37 12.50
CA GLY A 154 -34.04 15.14 13.95
C GLY A 154 -32.96 14.14 14.35
N LEU A 155 -32.06 13.77 13.42
CA LEU A 155 -30.97 12.85 13.66
C LEU A 155 -29.71 13.66 14.00
N HIS A 156 -29.07 13.33 15.11
CA HIS A 156 -27.80 13.90 15.51
C HIS A 156 -26.80 12.77 15.71
N PHE A 157 -25.61 12.96 15.15
CA PHE A 157 -24.46 12.09 15.35
C PHE A 157 -23.59 12.72 16.43
N ASP A 158 -23.61 12.12 17.62
CA ASP A 158 -22.69 12.44 18.70
C ASP A 158 -21.31 11.88 18.31
N GLY A 159 -20.58 12.68 17.55
CA GLY A 159 -19.31 12.31 16.96
C GLY A 159 -18.16 12.47 17.94
N TYR A 160 -16.95 12.59 17.40
CA TYR A 160 -15.75 12.86 18.20
C TYR A 160 -15.84 14.26 18.85
N SER A 161 -16.48 14.36 20.02
CA SER A 161 -16.41 15.53 20.89
C SER A 161 -15.01 15.59 21.49
N THR A 162 -14.19 16.55 21.06
CA THR A 162 -13.01 16.96 21.84
C THR A 162 -13.43 17.91 22.94
#